data_AF-A0A7H4LXJ1-F1
#
_entry.id   AF-A0A7H4LXJ1-F1
#
_cell.length_a   1.000
_cell.length_b   1.000
_cell.length_c   1.000
_cell.angle_alpha   90.00
_cell.angle_beta   90.00
_cell.angle_gamma   90.00
#
_symmetry.space_group_name_H-M   'P 1'
#
loop_
_entity.id
_entity.type
_entity.pdbx_description
1 polymer ?
#
loop_
_entity_poly.entity_id
_entity_poly.type
_entity_poly.pdbx_seq_one_letter_code
_entity_poly.pdbx_strand_id
1 'polypeptide(L)' 'MSNKPLIPESKLPSLGTTIFTQMSALAQQHQAINLSQGFPDFDGPRYLQERLAHHVRRGRISTRR' A
#
# COMPACT_ATOMS: atom_id res chain seq x y z
N MET A 1 6.98 -5.17 41.48
CA MET A 1 6.03 -5.47 40.38
C MET A 1 6.68 -5.01 39.07
N SER A 2 7.45 -5.88 38.41
CA SER A 2 8.22 -5.53 37.21
C SER A 2 7.29 -5.57 35.99
N ASN A 3 6.98 -4.41 35.43
CA ASN A 3 6.13 -4.27 34.26
C ASN A 3 6.99 -4.50 33.02
N LYS A 4 7.11 -5.77 32.60
CA LYS A 4 7.87 -6.15 31.41
C LYS A 4 7.00 -5.87 30.18
N PRO A 5 7.39 -4.95 29.28
CA PRO A 5 6.58 -4.64 28.10
C PRO A 5 6.41 -5.91 27.25
N LEU A 6 5.16 -6.26 26.97
CA LEU A 6 4.81 -7.38 26.10
C LEU A 6 5.15 -6.99 24.67
N ILE A 7 6.38 -7.27 24.25
CA ILE A 7 6.79 -7.15 22.85
C ILE A 7 6.42 -8.49 22.20
N PRO A 8 5.41 -8.52 21.30
CA PRO A 8 5.04 -9.75 20.63
C PRO A 8 6.19 -10.24 19.76
N GLU A 9 6.54 -11.51 19.93
CA GLU A 9 7.56 -12.16 19.09
C GLU A 9 7.02 -12.28 17.66
N SER A 10 7.76 -11.78 16.67
CA SER A 10 7.33 -11.82 15.28
C SER A 10 7.18 -13.27 14.83
N LYS A 11 6.01 -13.62 14.29
CA LYS A 11 5.78 -14.94 13.68
C LYS A 11 6.59 -15.16 12.40
N LEU A 12 7.23 -14.11 11.88
CA LEU A 12 8.04 -14.10 10.66
C LEU A 12 9.31 -13.27 10.92
N PRO A 13 10.24 -13.77 11.75
CA PRO A 13 11.41 -13.00 12.19
C PRO A 13 12.41 -12.68 11.07
N SER A 14 12.33 -13.41 9.95
CA SER A 14 13.23 -13.32 8.80
C SER A 14 12.61 -12.65 7.56
N LEU A 15 11.37 -12.14 7.65
CA LEU A 15 10.79 -11.29 6.60
C LEU A 15 11.34 -9.86 6.74
N GLY A 16 12.55 -9.65 6.24
CA GLY A 16 13.15 -8.34 6.07
C GLY A 16 12.73 -7.64 4.78
N THR A 17 13.50 -6.63 4.39
CA THR A 17 13.33 -5.88 3.14
C THR A 17 13.41 -6.81 1.92
N THR A 18 12.44 -6.71 1.02
CA THR A 18 12.43 -7.56 -0.18
C THR A 18 13.32 -6.99 -1.29
N ILE A 19 13.80 -7.86 -2.18
CA ILE A 19 14.55 -7.48 -3.39
C ILE A 19 13.75 -6.45 -4.22
N PHE A 20 12.42 -6.59 -4.27
CA PHE A 20 11.53 -5.65 -4.97
C PHE A 20 11.54 -4.25 -4.35
N THR A 21 11.59 -4.14 -3.03
CA THR A 21 11.68 -2.86 -2.32
C THR A 21 13.03 -2.19 -2.57
N GLN A 22 14.12 -2.95 -2.53
CA GLN A 22 15.47 -2.41 -2.74
C GLN A 22 15.70 -1.96 -4.20
N MET A 23 15.27 -2.77 -5.17
CA MET A 23 15.39 -2.43 -6.60
C MET A 23 14.49 -1.26 -7.00
N SER A 24 13.27 -1.16 -6.45
CA SER A 24 12.39 -0.02 -6.72
C SER A 24 12.98 1.29 -6.22
N ALA A 25 13.59 1.30 -5.03
CA ALA A 25 14.26 2.47 -4.48
C ALA A 25 15.48 2.89 -5.31
N LEU A 26 16.28 1.91 -5.78
CA LEU A 26 17.44 2.18 -6.63
C LEU A 26 17.05 2.72 -8.01
N ALA A 27 16.01 2.15 -8.63
CA ALA A 27 15.49 2.65 -9.91
C ALA A 27 15.03 4.11 -9.81
N GLN A 28 14.34 4.48 -8.71
CA GLN A 28 13.92 5.85 -8.46
C GLN A 28 15.11 6.82 -8.29
N GLN A 29 16.17 6.40 -7.58
CA GLN A 29 17.38 7.20 -7.39
C GLN A 29 18.13 7.48 -8.69
N HIS A 30 18.17 6.50 -9.60
CA HIS A 30 18.91 6.59 -10.86
C HIS A 30 18.05 7.00 -12.07
N GLN A 31 16.78 7.37 -11.84
CA GLN A 31 15.79 7.61 -12.91
C GLN A 31 15.73 6.49 -13.95
N ALA A 32 15.97 5.25 -13.53
CA ALA A 32 15.90 4.09 -14.40
C ALA A 32 14.44 3.67 -14.59
N ILE A 33 14.11 3.11 -15.77
CA ILE A 33 12.79 2.55 -16.04
C ILE A 33 12.59 1.32 -15.15
N ASN A 34 11.60 1.37 -14.25
CA ASN A 34 11.35 0.30 -13.29
C ASN A 34 10.49 -0.82 -13.89
N LEU A 35 11.11 -1.71 -14.68
CA LEU A 35 10.44 -2.92 -15.19
C LEU A 35 10.22 -4.01 -14.14
N SER A 36 10.70 -3.82 -12.90
CA SER A 36 10.51 -4.77 -11.79
C SER A 36 9.22 -4.52 -11.00
N GLN A 37 8.46 -3.49 -11.37
CA GLN A 37 7.20 -3.14 -10.75
C GLN A 37 6.12 -4.16 -11.17
N GLY A 38 5.56 -4.88 -10.18
CA GLY A 38 4.51 -5.89 -10.40
C GLY A 38 3.10 -5.31 -10.52
N PHE A 39 2.95 -3.99 -10.60
CA PHE A 39 1.67 -3.30 -10.77
C PHE A 39 1.71 -2.40 -12.01
N PRO A 40 0.57 -2.07 -12.61
CA PRO A 40 0.54 -1.22 -13.79
C PRO A 40 0.92 0.23 -13.49
N ASP A 41 1.75 0.83 -14.34
CA ASP A 41 2.07 2.28 -14.32
C ASP A 41 0.95 3.16 -14.93
N PHE A 42 -0.23 2.59 -15.22
CA PHE A 42 -1.37 3.30 -15.80
C PHE A 42 -2.59 3.28 -14.88
N ASP A 43 -3.40 4.34 -14.96
CA ASP A 43 -4.63 4.46 -14.20
C ASP A 43 -5.66 3.40 -14.58
N GLY A 44 -6.39 2.91 -13.57
CA GLY A 44 -7.53 2.03 -13.77
C GLY A 44 -8.69 2.68 -14.56
N PRO A 45 -9.68 1.89 -15.01
CA PRO A 45 -10.79 2.39 -15.82
C PRO A 45 -11.53 3.58 -15.18
N ARG A 46 -11.73 4.67 -15.94
CA ARG A 46 -12.42 5.88 -15.45
C ARG A 46 -13.79 5.60 -14.87
N TYR A 47 -14.55 4.68 -15.48
CA TYR A 47 -15.85 4.27 -14.97
C TYR A 47 -15.79 3.79 -13.52
N LEU A 48 -14.75 3.03 -13.14
CA LEU A 48 -14.57 2.54 -11.78
C LEU A 48 -14.29 3.71 -10.83
N GLN A 49 -13.41 4.62 -11.22
CA GLN A 49 -13.11 5.84 -10.46
C GLN A 49 -14.36 6.72 -10.25
N GLU A 50 -15.17 6.90 -11.29
CA GLU A 50 -16.42 7.68 -11.24
C GLU A 50 -17.47 7.04 -10.34
N ARG A 51 -17.63 5.71 -10.42
CA ARG A 51 -18.56 4.96 -9.56
C ARG A 51 -18.09 4.97 -8.11
N LEU A 52 -16.79 4.87 -7.85
CA LEU A 52 -16.23 5.03 -6.50
C LEU A 52 -16.54 6.43 -5.96
N ALA A 53 -16.25 7.49 -6.73
CA ALA A 53 -16.54 8.87 -6.36
C ALA A 53 -18.05 9.13 -6.14
N HIS A 54 -18.91 8.50 -6.94
CA HIS A 54 -20.36 8.55 -6.75
C HIS A 54 -20.80 7.94 -5.42
N HIS A 55 -20.32 6.73 -5.09
CA HIS A 55 -20.70 6.06 -3.84
C HIS A 55 -20.08 6.71 -2.60
N VAL A 56 -18.85 7.23 -2.68
CA VAL A 56 -18.24 7.99 -1.58
C VAL A 56 -19.03 9.27 -1.28
N ARG A 57 -19.45 10.01 -2.33
CA ARG A 57 -20.29 11.21 -2.18
C ARG A 57 -21.67 10.87 -1.60
N ARG A 58 -22.27 9.74 -1.99
CA ARG A 58 -23.56 9.28 -1.46
C ARG A 58 -23.44 8.67 -0.06
N GLY A 59 -22.33 8.01 0.25
CA GLY A 59 -22.04 7.39 1.55
C GLY A 59 -21.83 8.42 2.66
N ARG A 60 -21.30 9.61 2.35
CA ARG A 60 -21.28 10.74 3.30
C ARG A 60 -22.67 11.23 3.74
N ILE A 61 -23.74 10.85 3.04
CA ILE A 61 -25.12 11.26 3.34
C ILE A 61 -25.90 10.13 4.05
N SER A 62 -25.34 8.92 4.21
CA SER A 62 -26.03 7.79 4.85
C SER A 62 -25.45 7.35 6.21
N THR A 63 -24.47 8.06 6.79
CA THR A 63 -24.05 7.86 8.19
C THR A 63 -24.75 8.86 9.10
N ARG A 64 -26.06 8.67 9.26
CA ARG A 64 -26.84 9.07 10.43
C ARG A 64 -28.18 8.34 10.39
N ARG A 65 -28.19 7.11 10.90
CA ARG A 65 -29.16 6.62 11.90
C ARG A 65 -28.51 5.48 12.65
#